data_AF-A0A8S8YAZ0-F1
#
_entry.id   AF-A0A8S8YAZ0-F1
#
_cell.length_a   1.000
_cell.length_b   1.000
_cell.length_c   1.000
_cell.angle_alpha   90.00
_cell.angle_beta   90.00
_cell.angle_gamma   90.00
#
_symmetry.space_group_name_H-M   'P 1'
#
loop_
_entity.id
_entity.type
_entity.pdbx_description
1 polymer ?
#
loop_
_entity_poly.entity_id
_entity_poly.type
_entity_poly.pdbx_seq_one_letter_code
_entity_poly.pdbx_strand_id
1 'polypeptide(L)'
;MDVNEGKAITLPSNFEASVRTDLIKLAVASSRANRRQPYGSRAHQGKRRPMAGMKHSVEWWGKGRGVSRIMRRAGSRRGAQNPHTLGGRRAHGPRSSATGPAS
;
A
#
# COMPACT_ATOMS: atom_id res chain seq x y z
N MET A 1 10.08 -27.94 -38.47
CA MET A 1 11.10 -26.91 -38.74
C MET A 1 12.43 -27.63 -38.74
N ASP A 2 12.99 -27.89 -39.92
CA ASP A 2 14.32 -28.48 -40.06
C ASP A 2 15.38 -27.48 -39.56
N VAL A 3 16.23 -27.93 -38.65
CA VAL A 3 17.34 -27.12 -38.13
C VAL A 3 18.53 -27.32 -39.06
N ASN A 4 18.58 -26.56 -40.13
CA ASN A 4 19.80 -26.42 -40.93
C ASN A 4 20.70 -25.38 -40.25
N GLU A 5 21.95 -25.77 -39.97
CA GLU A 5 22.99 -24.88 -39.44
C GLU A 5 23.19 -23.71 -40.42
N GLY A 6 22.74 -22.53 -40.04
CA GLY A 6 22.80 -21.33 -40.87
C GLY A 6 24.22 -20.76 -40.98
N LYS A 7 24.37 -19.67 -41.76
CA LYS A 7 25.64 -18.94 -41.90
C LYS A 7 26.10 -18.39 -40.55
N ALA A 8 27.38 -18.58 -40.23
CA ALA A 8 28.02 -18.02 -39.04
C ALA A 8 27.97 -16.48 -39.07
N ILE A 9 27.55 -15.89 -37.96
CA ILE A 9 27.46 -14.43 -37.75
C ILE A 9 28.51 -14.00 -36.73
N THR A 10 29.08 -12.80 -36.92
CA THR A 10 30.03 -12.22 -35.96
C THR A 10 29.31 -11.76 -34.69
N LEU A 11 29.89 -12.08 -33.53
CA LEU A 11 29.34 -11.67 -32.23
C LEU A 11 29.40 -10.14 -32.09
N PRO A 12 28.28 -9.44 -31.82
CA PRO A 12 28.30 -8.02 -31.54
C PRO A 12 29.07 -7.69 -30.25
N SER A 13 29.76 -6.55 -30.23
CA SER A 13 30.59 -6.10 -29.08
C SER A 13 29.82 -5.98 -27.75
N ASN A 14 28.49 -5.81 -27.79
CA ASN A 14 27.63 -5.76 -26.62
C ASN A 14 27.73 -7.01 -25.72
N PHE A 15 28.05 -8.18 -26.31
CA PHE A 15 28.16 -9.44 -25.58
C PHE A 15 29.52 -9.64 -24.88
N GLU A 16 30.52 -8.79 -25.18
CA GLU A 16 31.83 -8.80 -24.54
C GLU A 16 31.89 -7.92 -23.29
N ALA A 17 30.82 -7.16 -23.02
CA ALA A 17 30.74 -6.27 -21.88
C ALA A 17 30.78 -7.04 -20.54
N SER A 18 31.50 -6.48 -19.55
CA SER A 18 31.58 -7.06 -18.20
C SER A 18 30.20 -7.11 -17.54
N VAL A 19 29.81 -8.27 -17.03
CA VAL A 19 28.49 -8.47 -16.39
C VAL A 19 28.43 -7.80 -15.02
N ARG A 20 27.76 -6.65 -14.95
CA ARG A 20 27.52 -5.88 -13.72
C ARG A 20 26.19 -6.25 -13.06
N THR A 21 26.22 -7.25 -12.17
CA THR A 21 25.01 -7.77 -11.52
C THR A 21 24.29 -6.77 -10.62
N ASP A 22 25.00 -5.78 -10.09
CA ASP A 22 24.46 -4.66 -9.31
C ASP A 22 23.52 -3.79 -10.16
N LEU A 23 23.97 -3.33 -11.32
CA LEU A 23 23.18 -2.49 -12.24
C LEU A 23 21.97 -3.25 -12.77
N ILE A 24 22.16 -4.52 -13.13
CA ILE A 24 21.07 -5.37 -13.62
C ILE A 24 19.99 -5.52 -12.54
N LYS A 25 20.39 -5.81 -11.29
CA LYS A 25 19.44 -5.92 -10.17
C LYS A 25 18.69 -4.61 -9.92
N LEU A 26 19.37 -3.47 -9.96
CA LEU A 26 18.76 -2.15 -9.79
C LEU A 26 17.74 -1.86 -10.88
N ALA A 27 18.10 -2.08 -12.15
CA ALA A 27 17.22 -1.86 -13.30
C ALA A 27 15.99 -2.78 -13.28
N VAL A 28 16.16 -4.05 -12.90
CA VAL A 28 15.04 -4.99 -12.76
C VAL A 28 14.14 -4.61 -11.59
N ALA A 29 14.71 -4.20 -10.45
CA ALA A 29 13.94 -3.78 -9.29
C ALA A 29 13.12 -2.51 -9.56
N SER A 30 13.69 -1.52 -10.24
CA SER A 30 12.98 -0.29 -10.63
C SER A 30 11.88 -0.60 -11.64
N SER A 31 12.16 -1.37 -12.70
CA SER A 31 11.14 -1.77 -13.68
C SER A 31 9.96 -2.51 -13.04
N ARG A 32 10.23 -3.42 -12.10
CA ARG A 32 9.19 -4.13 -11.34
C ARG A 32 8.41 -3.21 -10.41
N ALA A 33 9.06 -2.26 -9.76
CA ALA A 33 8.40 -1.26 -8.93
C ALA A 33 7.48 -0.37 -9.78
N ASN A 34 7.90 -0.02 -11.00
CA ASN A 34 7.17 0.82 -11.94
C ASN A 34 5.85 0.24 -12.42
N ARG A 35 5.73 -1.08 -12.44
CA ARG A 35 4.49 -1.74 -12.83
C ARG A 35 3.43 -1.80 -11.72
N ARG A 36 3.79 -1.53 -10.46
CA ARG A 36 2.86 -1.73 -9.33
C ARG A 36 1.73 -0.72 -9.37
N GLN A 37 0.50 -1.21 -9.24
CA GLN A 37 -0.66 -0.35 -9.09
C GLN A 37 -0.74 0.19 -7.65
N PRO A 38 -0.94 1.51 -7.46
CA PRO A 38 -1.11 2.07 -6.14
C PRO A 38 -2.41 1.54 -5.53
N TYR A 39 -2.34 1.12 -4.27
CA TYR A 39 -3.48 0.61 -3.53
C TYR A 39 -3.56 1.30 -2.18
N GLY A 40 -4.76 1.36 -1.61
CA GLY A 40 -4.93 1.90 -0.28
C GLY A 40 -6.37 2.03 0.16
N SER A 41 -6.53 2.28 1.45
CA SER A 41 -7.84 2.56 2.03
C SER A 41 -8.30 3.98 1.70
N ARG A 42 -9.61 4.21 1.73
CA ARG A 42 -10.22 5.51 1.48
C ARG A 42 -9.59 6.59 2.37
N ALA A 43 -9.06 7.64 1.76
CA ALA A 43 -8.52 8.80 2.47
C ALA A 43 -9.60 9.50 3.31
N HIS A 44 -9.22 10.04 4.47
CA HIS A 44 -10.11 10.86 5.28
C HIS A 44 -10.28 12.23 4.62
N GLN A 45 -11.44 12.48 4.02
CA GLN A 45 -11.78 13.76 3.39
C GLN A 45 -13.01 14.36 4.09
N GLY A 46 -12.77 14.91 5.29
CA GLY A 46 -13.79 15.52 6.13
C GLY A 46 -14.90 14.56 6.56
N LYS A 47 -15.99 15.13 7.08
CA LYS A 47 -17.11 14.37 7.67
C LYS A 47 -17.92 13.58 6.62
N ARG A 48 -17.99 14.04 5.37
CA ARG A 48 -18.77 13.40 4.29
C ARG A 48 -18.05 12.22 3.64
N ARG A 49 -16.72 12.19 3.68
CA ARG A 49 -15.92 11.10 3.11
C ARG A 49 -14.87 10.61 4.13
N PRO A 50 -15.29 10.09 5.29
CA PRO A 50 -14.36 9.65 6.31
C PRO A 50 -13.65 8.36 5.89
N MET A 51 -12.47 8.14 6.45
CA MET A 51 -11.69 6.91 6.31
C MET A 51 -12.49 5.68 6.79
N ALA A 52 -12.09 4.50 6.32
CA ALA A 52 -12.61 3.23 6.84
C ALA A 52 -12.52 3.17 8.37
N GLY A 53 -13.57 2.63 9.01
CA GLY A 53 -13.68 2.55 10.47
C GLY A 53 -14.14 3.84 11.17
N MET A 54 -14.37 4.94 10.42
CA MET A 54 -14.84 6.22 10.98
C MET A 54 -16.30 6.58 10.66
N LYS A 55 -17.04 5.70 9.96
CA LYS A 55 -18.46 5.90 9.58
C LYS A 55 -19.44 5.54 10.71
N HIS A 56 -19.19 6.03 11.91
CA HIS A 56 -20.05 5.78 13.08
C HIS A 56 -20.23 7.07 13.88
N SER A 57 -21.46 7.30 14.35
CA SER A 57 -21.72 8.25 15.42
C SER A 57 -21.17 7.68 16.71
N VAL A 58 -20.30 8.45 17.37
CA VAL A 58 -19.57 7.97 18.55
C VAL A 58 -19.57 8.99 19.67
N GLU A 59 -19.52 8.45 20.88
CA GLU A 59 -19.40 9.22 22.11
C GLU A 59 -18.45 8.48 23.08
N TRP A 60 -17.84 9.21 23.99
CA TRP A 60 -17.21 8.63 25.17
C TRP A 60 -18.07 8.99 26.38
N TRP A 61 -18.39 7.99 27.21
CA TRP A 61 -19.27 8.14 28.38
C TRP A 61 -18.73 8.96 29.56
N GLY A 62 -17.58 9.60 29.41
CA GLY A 62 -16.96 10.40 30.46
C GLY A 62 -16.29 9.56 31.57
N LYS A 63 -15.99 10.25 32.68
CA LYS A 63 -15.31 9.70 33.86
C LYS A 63 -16.33 8.99 34.79
N GLY A 64 -15.85 8.25 35.79
CA GLY A 64 -16.69 7.72 36.88
C GLY A 64 -17.48 6.44 36.57
N ARG A 65 -17.22 5.77 35.44
CA ARG A 65 -17.97 4.57 35.00
C ARG A 65 -17.17 3.27 35.00
N GLY A 66 -15.95 3.27 35.55
CA GLY A 66 -15.08 2.07 35.62
C GLY A 66 -14.67 1.50 34.26
N VAL A 67 -14.76 2.28 33.17
CA VAL A 67 -14.46 1.83 31.80
C VAL A 67 -13.42 2.71 31.12
N SER A 68 -12.70 2.13 30.16
CA SER A 68 -11.71 2.85 29.34
C SER A 68 -12.33 4.00 28.54
N ARG A 69 -11.53 5.06 28.35
CA ARG A 69 -11.88 6.35 27.70
C ARG A 69 -11.84 6.27 26.17
N ILE A 70 -12.39 5.20 25.61
CA ILE A 70 -12.44 4.99 24.17
C ILE A 70 -13.70 5.58 23.56
N MET A 71 -13.63 5.94 22.28
CA MET A 71 -14.82 6.26 21.51
C MET A 71 -15.67 4.99 21.36
N ARG A 72 -16.96 5.09 21.67
CA ARG A 72 -17.94 4.00 21.54
C ARG A 72 -19.03 4.43 20.58
N ARG A 73 -19.67 3.48 19.91
CA ARG A 73 -20.90 3.79 19.14
C ARG A 73 -21.95 4.35 20.10
N ALA A 74 -22.60 5.44 19.72
CA ALA A 74 -23.63 6.07 20.54
C ALA A 74 -24.70 5.05 20.94
N GLY A 75 -25.06 5.03 22.23
CA GLY A 75 -26.02 4.05 22.78
C GLY A 75 -25.51 2.59 22.88
N SER A 76 -24.22 2.33 22.64
CA SER A 76 -23.66 0.97 22.69
C SER A 76 -22.41 0.89 23.55
N ARG A 77 -22.17 -0.28 24.14
CA ARG A 77 -20.89 -0.59 24.83
C ARG A 77 -19.74 -0.83 23.83
N ARG A 78 -19.99 -0.91 22.52
CA ARG A 78 -18.97 -1.27 21.52
C ARG A 78 -18.03 -0.11 21.20
N GLY A 79 -16.72 -0.31 21.37
CA GLY A 79 -15.68 0.61 20.93
C GLY A 79 -15.66 0.79 19.41
N ALA A 80 -15.34 1.99 18.93
CA ALA A 80 -15.30 2.32 17.51
C ALA A 80 -14.29 3.45 17.22
N GLN A 81 -13.97 3.66 15.93
CA GLN A 81 -13.06 4.67 15.39
C GLN A 81 -11.58 4.59 15.81
N ASN A 82 -11.27 4.14 17.02
CA ASN A 82 -9.93 4.06 17.55
C ASN A 82 -9.12 2.92 16.91
N PRO A 83 -7.81 3.08 16.67
CA PRO A 83 -7.03 2.04 15.99
C PRO A 83 -6.94 0.71 16.73
N HIS A 84 -6.97 0.74 18.05
CA HIS A 84 -6.96 -0.47 18.88
C HIS A 84 -8.35 -1.10 19.05
N THR A 85 -9.40 -0.54 18.43
CA THR A 85 -10.77 -1.09 18.51
C THR A 85 -11.09 -1.91 17.26
N LEU A 86 -11.82 -3.02 17.45
CA LEU A 86 -12.29 -3.83 16.34
C LEU A 86 -13.21 -3.01 15.42
N GLY A 87 -12.81 -2.89 14.15
CA GLY A 87 -13.53 -2.09 13.16
C GLY A 87 -13.27 -0.57 13.25
N GLY A 88 -12.29 -0.14 14.05
CA GLY A 88 -11.80 1.24 14.05
C GLY A 88 -10.87 1.54 12.86
N ARG A 89 -10.38 2.78 12.78
CA ARG A 89 -9.51 3.21 11.68
C ARG A 89 -8.12 2.57 11.79
N ARG A 90 -7.46 2.30 10.67
CA ARG A 90 -6.01 2.00 10.72
C ARG A 90 -5.24 3.30 11.02
N ALA A 91 -4.28 3.26 11.93
CA ALA A 91 -3.46 4.43 12.25
C ALA A 91 -2.61 4.88 11.06
N HIS A 92 -1.90 3.94 10.43
CA HIS A 92 -1.05 4.17 9.27
C HIS A 92 -1.37 3.16 8.16
N GLY A 93 -2.58 3.26 7.60
CA GLY A 93 -2.99 2.41 6.48
C GLY A 93 -2.34 2.81 5.16
N PRO A 94 -2.26 1.89 4.18
CA PRO A 94 -1.83 2.22 2.83
C PRO A 94 -2.76 3.27 2.23
N ARG A 95 -2.18 4.24 1.50
CA ARG A 95 -2.91 5.32 0.83
C ARG A 95 -2.85 5.09 -0.67
N SER A 96 -3.99 5.22 -1.34
CA SER A 96 -4.07 5.07 -2.80
C SER A 96 -3.32 6.16 -3.57
N SER A 97 -2.98 7.27 -2.91
CA SER A 97 -2.20 8.37 -3.49
C SER A 97 -0.71 8.27 -3.17
N ALA A 98 -0.23 7.13 -2.64
CA ALA A 98 1.20 6.94 -2.48
C ALA A 98 1.83 7.01 -3.87
N THR A 99 2.68 8.01 -4.08
CA THR A 99 3.41 8.30 -5.32
C THR A 99 3.87 7.01 -5.95
N GLY A 100 3.15 6.59 -7.01
CA GLY A 100 3.67 5.62 -7.95
C GLY A 100 4.95 6.19 -8.54
N PRO A 101 5.91 5.34 -8.93
CA PRO A 101 7.14 5.82 -9.54
C PRO A 101 6.82 6.75 -10.71
N ALA A 102 7.59 7.84 -10.77
CA ALA A 102 7.40 8.93 -11.71
C ALA A 102 7.22 8.40 -13.14
N SER A 103 6.11 8.82 -13.75
CA SER A 103 5.88 8.75 -15.19
C SER A 103 6.98 9.45 -15.96
#